data_AF-A0A9Q0V0I6-F1
#
_entry.id   AF-A0A9Q0V0I6-F1
#
_cell.length_a   1.000
_cell.length_b   1.000
_cell.length_c   1.000
_cell.angle_alpha   90.00
_cell.angle_beta   90.00
_cell.angle_gamma   90.00
#
_symmetry.space_group_name_H-M   'P 1'
#
loop_
_entity.id
_entity.type
_entity.pdbx_description
1 polymer ?
#
loop_
_entity_poly.entity_id
_entity_poly.type
_entity_poly.pdbx_seq_one_letter_code
_entity_poly.pdbx_strand_id
1 'polypeptide(L)'
;MSRRGGGRRSSEPRRDQDSSNPSPSFQRGGDGGRGRGRGGRGGFTTAPSSIPVRAPHPAASGYLSVTAGPSTSLTPRGTASSSTPPPPPASSSTPAPASASSSASVEEMSQEVAKKLSLKSITATGGSVPVSSKAIVPPPRPQYGSKGRKCVIRANHFMVEVSDRDLFQYDVAITPEVTSKKVNRDVMSQLVRSYRESHLGNRMPAYDGRKSLYTAGALPFEAKEFVVKLAEKNDPASSSSSVIKERQFNVTIKYASKVDTHHLKEFLSGRQKDVPQETIQILDIVLRASPSEKYVTAGRSFFSLDLGPKGELGNGVEYWRGYYQSLRPTQMGLSLNTDVSARSFYEPIWVTEFVAKHFNLRDLTRPLYDQDRVKVKRALRGIKVEISYRDYAKSFKVTGISNLPVNKTMFTLDDKKTKVSVEQYFLGEIQYQAGIYIFASPSSWN
;
A
#
# COMPACT_ATOMS: atom_id res chain seq x y z
N MET A 1 -1.21 75.91 34.56
CA MET A 1 -0.51 76.57 33.41
C MET A 1 -0.61 75.66 32.18
N SER A 2 -0.39 76.17 30.96
CA SER A 2 -0.34 75.49 29.63
C SER A 2 -1.08 74.15 29.42
N ARG A 3 -2.10 74.09 28.56
CA ARG A 3 -2.02 73.83 27.09
C ARG A 3 -1.40 72.46 26.76
N ARG A 4 -1.99 71.61 25.89
CA ARG A 4 -3.19 71.69 25.04
C ARG A 4 -3.73 70.26 24.79
N GLY A 5 -4.97 70.12 24.32
CA GLY A 5 -5.57 68.81 23.98
C GLY A 5 -5.14 68.26 22.60
N GLY A 6 -5.69 67.14 22.11
CA GLY A 6 -6.68 66.25 22.76
C GLY A 6 -7.45 65.36 21.76
N GLY A 7 -8.03 64.27 22.27
CA GLY A 7 -8.82 63.29 21.50
C GLY A 7 -7.98 62.32 20.64
N ARG A 8 -8.53 61.19 20.14
CA ARG A 8 -9.75 60.43 20.50
C ARG A 8 -9.69 59.10 19.69
N ARG A 9 -10.42 58.06 20.14
CA ARG A 9 -10.60 56.74 19.46
C ARG A 9 -9.38 55.80 19.45
N SER A 10 -9.50 54.47 19.35
CA SER A 10 -10.34 53.48 20.08
C SER A 10 -10.24 52.10 19.40
N SER A 11 -9.62 51.12 20.04
CA SER A 11 -9.89 49.68 19.84
C SER A 11 -9.13 48.84 20.87
N GLU A 12 -9.82 47.90 21.53
CA GLU A 12 -9.22 46.95 22.46
C GLU A 12 -8.71 45.70 21.71
N PRO A 13 -7.65 45.03 22.21
CA PRO A 13 -7.22 43.73 21.71
C PRO A 13 -7.63 42.56 22.63
N ARG A 14 -8.16 41.49 22.00
CA ARG A 14 -8.13 40.08 22.46
C ARG A 14 -8.86 39.71 23.76
N ARG A 15 -9.77 38.73 23.64
CA ARG A 15 -9.86 37.62 24.59
C ARG A 15 -10.22 36.30 23.90
N ASP A 16 -9.88 35.24 24.60
CA ASP A 16 -9.70 33.86 24.18
C ASP A 16 -11.01 33.14 23.78
N GLN A 17 -10.88 32.06 23.01
CA GLN A 17 -11.90 31.00 22.98
C GLN A 17 -11.31 29.65 22.53
N ASP A 18 -11.60 28.59 23.28
CA ASP A 18 -11.23 27.21 22.97
C ASP A 18 -12.00 26.65 21.76
N SER A 19 -11.42 25.65 21.10
CA SER A 19 -12.02 25.00 19.92
C SER A 19 -12.08 23.47 20.06
N SER A 20 -13.22 22.97 20.55
CA SER A 20 -13.53 21.53 20.66
C SER A 20 -14.24 21.00 19.41
N ASN A 21 -13.69 19.97 18.75
CA ASN A 21 -14.30 19.33 17.58
C ASN A 21 -15.53 18.46 17.94
N PRO A 22 -16.66 18.59 17.22
CA PRO A 22 -17.75 17.62 17.25
C PRO A 22 -17.63 16.58 16.12
N SER A 23 -17.98 15.32 16.41
CA SER A 23 -18.12 14.26 15.40
C SER A 23 -19.58 14.09 14.94
N PRO A 24 -19.85 13.82 13.65
CA PRO A 24 -21.21 13.66 13.16
C PRO A 24 -21.76 12.24 13.35
N SER A 25 -22.73 12.08 14.25
CA SER A 25 -23.56 10.89 14.37
C SER A 25 -24.77 10.96 13.43
N PHE A 26 -24.98 9.95 12.58
CA PHE A 26 -26.15 9.89 11.70
C PHE A 26 -27.36 9.26 12.41
N GLN A 27 -28.48 9.99 12.50
CA GLN A 27 -29.75 9.43 12.97
C GLN A 27 -30.95 9.83 12.09
N ARG A 28 -31.50 8.81 11.45
CA ARG A 28 -32.80 8.61 10.79
C ARG A 28 -33.90 9.67 10.98
N GLY A 29 -34.45 10.15 9.86
CA GLY A 29 -35.78 10.78 9.73
C GLY A 29 -36.24 10.83 8.26
N GLY A 30 -37.55 10.85 7.94
CA GLY A 30 -38.68 10.74 8.88
C GLY A 30 -40.10 10.87 8.31
N ASP A 31 -40.32 11.51 7.16
CA ASP A 31 -41.66 11.84 6.61
C ASP A 31 -41.66 11.85 5.07
N GLY A 32 -42.80 11.86 4.35
CA GLY A 32 -44.20 11.85 4.79
C GLY A 32 -45.06 12.94 4.11
N GLY A 33 -45.70 12.62 2.97
CA GLY A 33 -46.53 13.58 2.22
C GLY A 33 -47.39 12.93 1.12
N ARG A 34 -48.52 13.54 0.74
CA ARG A 34 -49.57 12.91 -0.11
C ARG A 34 -50.22 13.85 -1.13
N GLY A 35 -50.58 13.28 -2.29
CA GLY A 35 -51.68 13.72 -3.16
C GLY A 35 -51.48 13.34 -4.63
N ARG A 36 -52.48 13.24 -5.52
CA ARG A 36 -53.92 12.83 -5.50
C ARG A 36 -54.49 13.20 -6.89
N GLY A 37 -55.14 12.28 -7.61
CA GLY A 37 -55.79 12.50 -8.93
C GLY A 37 -55.29 11.48 -9.98
N ARG A 38 -56.07 10.54 -10.54
CA ARG A 38 -57.38 10.57 -11.24
C ARG A 38 -57.26 11.21 -12.63
N GLY A 39 -57.50 10.54 -13.76
CA GLY A 39 -57.82 9.12 -14.04
C GLY A 39 -58.33 8.95 -15.49
N GLY A 40 -58.34 7.73 -16.06
CA GLY A 40 -58.83 7.51 -17.44
C GLY A 40 -58.96 6.03 -17.84
N ARG A 41 -59.93 5.72 -18.71
CA ARG A 41 -60.16 4.39 -19.33
C ARG A 41 -59.68 4.38 -20.78
N GLY A 42 -59.18 3.24 -21.23
CA GLY A 42 -58.94 2.95 -22.64
C GLY A 42 -58.17 1.65 -22.79
N GLY A 43 -58.74 0.64 -23.45
CA GLY A 43 -58.07 -0.64 -23.67
C GLY A 43 -58.49 -1.23 -25.00
N PHE A 44 -57.55 -1.85 -25.70
CA PHE A 44 -57.77 -2.80 -26.78
C PHE A 44 -56.64 -3.83 -26.80
N THR A 45 -56.87 -4.94 -27.51
CA THR A 45 -56.10 -6.18 -27.44
C THR A 45 -55.05 -6.31 -28.53
N THR A 46 -53.87 -6.84 -28.18
CA THR A 46 -53.19 -7.89 -28.98
C THR A 46 -52.17 -8.67 -28.13
N ALA A 47 -52.24 -9.99 -28.24
CA ALA A 47 -51.12 -10.92 -28.10
C ALA A 47 -50.68 -11.33 -29.55
N PRO A 48 -49.60 -12.09 -29.81
CA PRO A 48 -48.74 -12.90 -28.95
C PRO A 48 -47.25 -12.42 -29.03
N SER A 49 -46.17 -13.18 -28.77
CA SER A 49 -45.95 -14.60 -28.44
C SER A 49 -44.70 -14.79 -27.57
N SER A 50 -44.61 -15.93 -26.88
CA SER A 50 -43.44 -16.35 -26.10
C SER A 50 -42.56 -17.31 -26.91
N ILE A 51 -41.26 -16.99 -27.06
CA ILE A 51 -40.24 -17.92 -27.59
C ILE A 51 -39.08 -17.97 -26.57
N PRO A 52 -38.64 -19.15 -26.12
CA PRO A 52 -37.55 -19.29 -25.15
C PRO A 52 -36.19 -19.22 -25.83
N VAL A 53 -35.25 -18.42 -25.28
CA VAL A 53 -33.85 -18.40 -25.74
C VAL A 53 -33.00 -19.33 -24.87
N ARG A 54 -32.33 -20.26 -25.55
CA ARG A 54 -31.54 -21.38 -25.03
C ARG A 54 -30.19 -20.92 -24.45
N ALA A 55 -29.84 -21.37 -23.25
CA ALA A 55 -28.51 -21.15 -22.68
C ALA A 55 -27.44 -22.07 -23.34
N PRO A 56 -26.22 -21.58 -23.59
CA PRO A 56 -25.12 -22.39 -24.10
C PRO A 56 -24.29 -23.03 -22.97
N HIS A 57 -23.99 -24.33 -23.10
CA HIS A 57 -22.97 -25.02 -22.29
C HIS A 57 -21.58 -24.85 -22.91
N PRO A 58 -20.51 -24.70 -22.11
CA PRO A 58 -19.16 -25.13 -22.46
C PRO A 58 -19.01 -26.64 -22.19
N ALA A 59 -18.18 -27.33 -22.98
CA ALA A 59 -17.98 -28.77 -22.88
C ALA A 59 -17.01 -29.17 -21.74
N ALA A 60 -17.13 -30.41 -21.27
CA ALA A 60 -16.14 -31.04 -20.41
C ALA A 60 -14.90 -31.45 -21.23
N SER A 61 -13.70 -31.29 -20.65
CA SER A 61 -12.47 -31.90 -21.13
C SER A 61 -11.97 -32.88 -20.08
N GLY A 62 -11.61 -34.09 -20.49
CA GLY A 62 -11.35 -35.21 -19.59
C GLY A 62 -9.96 -35.16 -18.96
N TYR A 63 -9.88 -35.55 -17.67
CA TYR A 63 -8.62 -35.91 -17.03
C TYR A 63 -8.57 -37.43 -16.85
N LEU A 64 -7.49 -38.05 -17.33
CA LEU A 64 -7.26 -39.49 -17.24
C LEU A 64 -6.99 -39.89 -15.79
N SER A 65 -7.65 -40.97 -15.35
CA SER A 65 -7.30 -41.63 -14.09
C SER A 65 -6.12 -42.56 -14.33
N VAL A 66 -5.09 -42.49 -13.49
CA VAL A 66 -4.01 -43.49 -13.43
C VAL A 66 -4.08 -44.19 -12.08
N THR A 67 -4.66 -45.39 -12.09
CA THR A 67 -4.62 -46.33 -10.97
C THR A 67 -3.37 -47.20 -11.08
N ALA A 68 -2.58 -47.29 -10.02
CA ALA A 68 -1.52 -48.30 -9.87
C ALA A 68 -1.66 -48.98 -8.50
N GLY A 69 -1.73 -50.31 -8.49
CA GLY A 69 -1.85 -51.13 -7.29
C GLY A 69 -0.50 -51.51 -6.66
N PRO A 70 -0.51 -52.31 -5.58
CA PRO A 70 0.68 -52.61 -4.78
C PRO A 70 1.53 -53.77 -5.34
N SER A 71 2.74 -53.91 -4.82
CA SER A 71 3.58 -55.10 -4.93
C SER A 71 4.36 -55.34 -3.62
N THR A 72 4.77 -56.58 -3.37
CA THR A 72 5.07 -57.11 -2.03
C THR A 72 6.50 -57.65 -1.88
N SER A 73 6.97 -57.74 -0.62
CA SER A 73 8.06 -58.61 -0.13
C SER A 73 9.48 -58.31 -0.67
N LEU A 74 10.61 -58.76 -0.10
CA LEU A 74 10.92 -59.83 0.88
C LEU A 74 11.94 -59.36 1.96
N THR A 75 12.08 -60.15 3.04
CA THR A 75 13.22 -60.14 3.99
C THR A 75 14.13 -61.36 3.75
N PRO A 76 15.42 -61.37 4.17
CA PRO A 76 15.74 -62.09 5.44
C PRO A 76 16.98 -61.63 6.26
N ARG A 77 16.76 -61.45 7.57
CA ARG A 77 17.48 -62.02 8.75
C ARG A 77 19.02 -62.25 8.77
N GLY A 78 19.69 -61.69 9.80
CA GLY A 78 20.88 -62.25 10.49
C GLY A 78 22.00 -61.22 10.84
N THR A 79 22.81 -61.35 11.90
CA THR A 79 22.75 -62.17 13.14
C THR A 79 23.78 -61.68 14.19
N ALA A 80 23.42 -61.64 15.49
CA ALA A 80 24.32 -61.49 16.67
C ALA A 80 25.20 -60.21 16.75
N SER A 81 25.81 -59.81 17.87
CA SER A 81 26.11 -60.46 19.17
C SER A 81 26.12 -59.44 20.35
N SER A 82 26.42 -59.89 21.58
CA SER A 82 26.24 -59.14 22.85
C SER A 82 27.50 -59.10 23.74
N SER A 83 27.68 -58.02 24.53
CA SER A 83 28.53 -58.03 25.75
C SER A 83 28.27 -56.82 26.69
N THR A 84 28.61 -56.99 27.97
CA THR A 84 28.54 -56.07 29.15
C THR A 84 29.29 -56.76 30.31
N PRO A 85 29.51 -56.19 31.52
CA PRO A 85 29.25 -54.83 32.05
C PRO A 85 30.64 -54.11 32.27
N PRO A 86 31.19 -53.66 33.44
CA PRO A 86 30.71 -53.33 34.80
C PRO A 86 31.14 -51.88 35.27
N PRO A 87 31.72 -51.55 36.47
CA PRO A 87 31.30 -50.32 37.20
C PRO A 87 32.42 -49.34 37.69
N PRO A 88 32.08 -48.20 38.34
CA PRO A 88 33.05 -47.21 38.87
C PRO A 88 33.39 -47.36 40.37
N PRO A 89 34.49 -46.73 40.86
CA PRO A 89 34.87 -46.65 42.28
C PRO A 89 34.31 -45.41 43.01
N ALA A 90 34.49 -45.33 44.34
CA ALA A 90 33.92 -44.26 45.20
C ALA A 90 34.81 -43.88 46.41
N SER A 91 34.34 -42.87 47.15
CA SER A 91 34.59 -42.53 48.58
C SER A 91 35.92 -41.92 49.07
N SER A 92 35.82 -40.65 49.50
CA SER A 92 36.24 -40.05 50.80
C SER A 92 37.71 -39.97 51.25
N SER A 93 38.13 -38.78 51.70
CA SER A 93 38.38 -38.49 53.14
C SER A 93 38.74 -37.01 53.42
N THR A 94 38.70 -36.60 54.70
CA THR A 94 39.11 -35.29 55.27
C THR A 94 39.50 -35.54 56.74
N PRO A 95 40.41 -34.76 57.38
CA PRO A 95 40.00 -33.51 58.06
C PRO A 95 41.09 -32.39 58.13
N ALA A 96 40.83 -31.34 58.92
CA ALA A 96 41.63 -30.12 59.15
C ALA A 96 42.35 -30.18 60.55
N PRO A 97 42.76 -29.09 61.28
CA PRO A 97 42.78 -27.63 61.02
C PRO A 97 44.04 -26.83 61.50
N ALA A 98 44.11 -25.51 61.21
CA ALA A 98 44.88 -24.52 62.02
C ALA A 98 44.51 -23.02 61.76
N SER A 99 43.98 -22.35 62.80
CA SER A 99 44.22 -20.98 63.31
C SER A 99 44.34 -19.68 62.46
N ALA A 100 43.65 -18.63 62.98
CA ALA A 100 44.08 -17.21 63.14
C ALA A 100 43.66 -16.08 62.15
N SER A 101 42.57 -15.39 62.53
CA SER A 101 42.49 -13.92 62.78
C SER A 101 42.24 -12.85 61.68
N SER A 102 41.20 -12.04 61.99
CA SER A 102 41.02 -10.58 61.74
C SER A 102 40.96 -9.98 60.33
N SER A 103 39.73 -9.68 59.87
CA SER A 103 39.41 -8.51 59.01
C SER A 103 37.89 -8.21 58.96
N ALA A 104 37.26 -7.92 60.11
CA ALA A 104 35.81 -7.72 60.26
C ALA A 104 35.29 -6.38 59.67
N SER A 105 35.52 -6.14 58.37
CA SER A 105 35.06 -4.94 57.64
C SER A 105 34.77 -5.20 56.14
N VAL A 106 34.83 -6.46 55.69
CA VAL A 106 34.57 -6.85 54.29
C VAL A 106 33.24 -7.62 54.15
N GLU A 107 32.88 -8.44 55.13
CA GLU A 107 31.61 -9.16 55.21
C GLU A 107 30.37 -8.26 55.08
N GLU A 108 30.27 -7.17 55.85
CA GLU A 108 29.04 -6.35 55.88
C GLU A 108 28.76 -5.68 54.54
N MET A 109 29.81 -5.16 53.89
CA MET A 109 29.71 -4.55 52.56
C MET A 109 29.35 -5.58 51.48
N SER A 110 29.85 -6.81 51.64
CA SER A 110 29.51 -7.95 50.76
C SER A 110 28.05 -8.41 50.96
N GLN A 111 27.56 -8.40 52.20
CA GLN A 111 26.19 -8.81 52.54
C GLN A 111 25.15 -7.80 52.04
N GLU A 112 25.40 -6.48 52.08
CA GLU A 112 24.43 -5.51 51.52
C GLU A 112 24.33 -5.60 49.99
N VAL A 113 25.46 -5.84 49.29
CA VAL A 113 25.45 -6.08 47.84
C VAL A 113 24.68 -7.36 47.50
N ALA A 114 24.90 -8.45 48.24
CA ALA A 114 24.15 -9.69 48.07
C ALA A 114 22.64 -9.50 48.30
N LYS A 115 22.26 -8.68 49.29
CA LYS A 115 20.84 -8.39 49.63
C LYS A 115 20.12 -7.53 48.59
N LYS A 116 20.86 -6.76 47.77
CA LYS A 116 20.34 -6.02 46.60
C LYS A 116 20.31 -6.84 45.30
N LEU A 117 20.99 -7.99 45.23
CA LEU A 117 21.06 -8.85 44.04
C LEU A 117 20.07 -10.04 44.06
N SER A 118 19.12 -10.06 44.99
CA SER A 118 18.05 -11.09 45.06
C SER A 118 16.96 -10.91 43.99
N LEU A 119 17.35 -10.98 42.71
CA LEU A 119 16.42 -11.29 41.63
C LEU A 119 15.95 -12.74 41.80
N LYS A 120 14.63 -12.93 41.94
CA LYS A 120 14.03 -14.28 42.01
C LYS A 120 14.46 -15.11 40.80
N SER A 121 14.94 -16.32 41.06
CA SER A 121 15.29 -17.30 40.03
C SER A 121 14.06 -17.62 39.17
N ILE A 122 14.07 -17.17 37.91
CA ILE A 122 13.09 -17.61 36.92
C ILE A 122 13.50 -19.01 36.47
N THR A 123 12.79 -20.04 36.96
CA THR A 123 12.89 -21.40 36.42
C THR A 123 12.59 -21.37 34.93
N ALA A 124 13.50 -21.93 34.12
CA ALA A 124 13.43 -21.89 32.67
C ALA A 124 12.25 -22.71 32.11
N THR A 125 11.13 -22.03 31.90
CA THR A 125 10.03 -22.44 31.02
C THR A 125 9.79 -21.31 30.01
N GLY A 126 9.34 -21.65 28.79
CA GLY A 126 9.39 -20.75 27.62
C GLY A 126 8.74 -19.38 27.86
N GLY A 127 9.59 -18.35 28.02
CA GLY A 127 9.15 -16.99 28.34
C GLY A 127 8.60 -16.25 27.12
N SER A 128 7.27 -16.24 26.97
CA SER A 128 6.58 -15.30 26.08
C SER A 128 6.90 -13.85 26.45
N VAL A 129 7.06 -12.98 25.44
CA VAL A 129 7.37 -11.55 25.63
C VAL A 129 6.33 -10.90 26.57
N PRO A 130 6.74 -10.12 27.60
CA PRO A 130 5.81 -9.60 28.61
C PRO A 130 4.87 -8.55 28.02
N VAL A 131 3.61 -8.94 27.80
CA VAL A 131 2.53 -8.02 27.39
C VAL A 131 2.27 -6.99 28.48
N SER A 132 2.31 -5.71 28.12
CA SER A 132 2.10 -4.59 29.05
C SER A 132 0.75 -4.71 29.78
N SER A 133 0.79 -4.67 31.11
CA SER A 133 -0.38 -4.80 32.00
C SER A 133 -1.41 -3.67 31.89
N LYS A 134 -1.13 -2.63 31.09
CA LYS A 134 -2.05 -1.53 30.77
C LYS A 134 -2.74 -1.68 29.42
N ALA A 135 -2.47 -2.74 28.65
CA ALA A 135 -3.11 -2.98 27.36
C ALA A 135 -4.57 -3.43 27.53
N ILE A 136 -5.50 -2.82 26.80
CA ILE A 136 -6.89 -3.28 26.75
C ILE A 136 -6.93 -4.54 25.86
N VAL A 137 -6.96 -5.71 26.50
CA VAL A 137 -7.06 -7.01 25.81
C VAL A 137 -8.53 -7.33 25.53
N PRO A 138 -8.94 -7.55 24.26
CA PRO A 138 -10.30 -8.01 23.94
C PRO A 138 -10.62 -9.35 24.61
N PRO A 139 -11.86 -9.59 25.05
CA PRO A 139 -12.23 -10.86 25.68
C PRO A 139 -12.06 -12.04 24.70
N PRO A 140 -11.59 -13.21 25.16
CA PRO A 140 -11.44 -14.39 24.31
C PRO A 140 -12.82 -14.88 23.82
N ARG A 141 -12.85 -15.56 22.67
CA ARG A 141 -14.06 -16.24 22.17
C ARG A 141 -14.52 -17.25 23.24
N PRO A 142 -15.74 -17.12 23.83
CA PRO A 142 -16.17 -18.00 24.92
C PRO A 142 -16.51 -19.41 24.43
N GLN A 143 -17.11 -19.54 23.24
CA GLN A 143 -17.43 -20.82 22.60
C GLN A 143 -17.71 -20.63 21.10
N TYR A 144 -17.91 -21.74 20.37
CA TYR A 144 -18.44 -21.75 19.02
C TYR A 144 -19.98 -21.80 19.02
N GLY A 145 -20.61 -21.31 17.95
CA GLY A 145 -22.07 -21.38 17.79
C GLY A 145 -22.53 -22.79 17.41
N SER A 146 -23.50 -23.32 18.17
CA SER A 146 -24.07 -24.67 17.97
C SER A 146 -25.47 -24.69 17.35
N LYS A 147 -26.15 -23.53 17.26
CA LYS A 147 -27.52 -23.42 16.73
C LYS A 147 -27.52 -23.34 15.19
N GLY A 148 -28.55 -23.92 14.58
CA GLY A 148 -28.80 -23.87 13.13
C GLY A 148 -28.39 -25.14 12.38
N ARG A 149 -28.82 -25.27 11.13
CA ARG A 149 -28.47 -26.40 10.26
C ARG A 149 -27.08 -26.20 9.67
N LYS A 150 -26.18 -27.17 9.87
CA LYS A 150 -24.84 -27.19 9.25
C LYS A 150 -24.96 -27.12 7.72
N CYS A 151 -24.12 -26.31 7.08
CA CYS A 151 -23.97 -26.23 5.63
C CYS A 151 -22.49 -26.07 5.26
N VAL A 152 -22.15 -26.39 4.01
CA VAL A 152 -20.81 -26.12 3.45
C VAL A 152 -20.85 -24.76 2.77
N ILE A 153 -19.86 -23.92 3.07
CA ILE A 153 -19.66 -22.62 2.42
C ILE A 153 -18.28 -22.57 1.77
N ARG A 154 -18.11 -21.68 0.78
CA ARG A 154 -16.79 -21.28 0.27
C ARG A 154 -16.58 -19.81 0.61
N ALA A 155 -15.39 -19.49 1.11
CA ALA A 155 -14.94 -18.12 1.35
C ALA A 155 -13.83 -17.78 0.35
N ASN A 156 -13.69 -16.50 0.01
CA ASN A 156 -12.63 -15.96 -0.84
C ASN A 156 -11.30 -15.79 -0.06
N HIS A 157 -10.98 -16.82 0.72
CA HIS A 157 -9.90 -16.88 1.70
C HIS A 157 -9.01 -18.07 1.38
N PHE A 158 -7.86 -17.80 0.80
CA PHE A 158 -6.86 -18.80 0.42
C PHE A 158 -5.87 -18.96 1.58
N MET A 159 -5.44 -20.18 1.90
CA MET A 159 -4.47 -20.39 2.99
C MET A 159 -3.06 -20.03 2.52
N VAL A 160 -2.23 -19.52 3.44
CA VAL A 160 -0.86 -19.09 3.18
C VAL A 160 0.07 -19.77 4.16
N GLU A 161 0.89 -20.69 3.64
CA GLU A 161 1.99 -21.28 4.39
C GLU A 161 3.20 -20.33 4.37
N VAL A 162 3.78 -20.07 5.54
CA VAL A 162 4.97 -19.22 5.68
C VAL A 162 6.17 -20.14 5.88
N SER A 163 7.12 -20.10 4.94
CA SER A 163 8.34 -20.90 5.01
C SER A 163 9.14 -20.60 6.27
N ASP A 164 9.75 -21.61 6.88
CA ASP A 164 10.62 -21.43 8.03
C ASP A 164 11.96 -20.79 7.64
N ARG A 165 11.97 -19.46 7.53
CA ARG A 165 13.12 -18.65 7.12
C ARG A 165 13.13 -17.32 7.86
N ASP A 166 14.33 -16.88 8.17
CA ASP A 166 14.59 -15.57 8.75
C ASP A 166 14.27 -14.46 7.74
N LEU A 167 13.44 -13.51 8.17
CA LEU A 167 13.17 -12.25 7.46
C LEU A 167 14.08 -11.17 8.03
N PHE A 168 14.74 -10.40 7.16
CA PHE A 168 15.65 -9.32 7.55
C PHE A 168 15.09 -7.99 7.06
N GLN A 169 15.05 -7.00 7.95
CA GLN A 169 14.64 -5.63 7.68
C GLN A 169 15.87 -4.72 7.51
N TYR A 170 15.80 -3.88 6.49
CA TYR A 170 16.77 -2.86 6.18
C TYR A 170 16.06 -1.50 6.07
N ASP A 171 16.68 -0.48 6.66
CA ASP A 171 16.33 0.92 6.43
C ASP A 171 16.91 1.40 5.10
N VAL A 172 16.15 2.23 4.39
CA VAL A 172 16.48 2.79 3.09
C VAL A 172 16.39 4.32 3.15
N ALA A 173 17.46 4.99 2.73
CA ALA A 173 17.44 6.41 2.38
C ALA A 173 17.65 6.57 0.87
N ILE A 174 16.92 7.50 0.25
CA ILE A 174 17.06 7.86 -1.17
C ILE A 174 17.33 9.37 -1.24
N THR A 175 18.46 9.72 -1.85
CA THR A 175 18.91 11.11 -2.04
C THR A 175 19.05 11.40 -3.53
N PRO A 176 18.48 12.50 -4.07
CA PRO A 176 17.61 13.48 -3.39
C PRO A 176 16.28 12.88 -2.95
N GLU A 177 15.68 13.43 -1.88
CA GLU A 177 14.39 12.95 -1.36
C GLU A 177 13.28 13.05 -2.41
N VAL A 178 12.44 12.00 -2.50
CA VAL A 178 11.29 11.94 -3.39
C VAL A 178 10.03 11.50 -2.64
N THR A 179 9.02 12.36 -2.68
CA THR A 179 7.70 12.15 -2.05
C THR A 179 6.85 11.11 -2.78
N SER A 180 7.15 10.81 -4.06
CA SER A 180 6.41 9.85 -4.88
C SER A 180 6.82 8.42 -4.59
N LYS A 181 5.96 7.68 -3.87
CA LYS A 181 6.12 6.22 -3.64
C LYS A 181 6.35 5.42 -4.91
N LYS A 182 5.81 5.86 -6.06
CA LYS A 182 6.05 5.19 -7.35
C LYS A 182 7.51 5.36 -7.77
N VAL A 183 8.01 6.60 -7.85
CA VAL A 183 9.41 6.85 -8.24
C VAL A 183 10.39 6.16 -7.28
N ASN A 184 10.10 6.14 -5.98
CA ASN A 184 10.92 5.39 -5.01
C ASN A 184 10.96 3.87 -5.33
N ARG A 185 9.84 3.30 -5.78
CA ARG A 185 9.77 1.89 -6.22
C ARG A 185 10.49 1.70 -7.56
N ASP A 186 10.31 2.61 -8.53
CA ASP A 186 10.99 2.56 -9.83
C ASP A 186 12.53 2.61 -9.65
N VAL A 187 13.03 3.46 -8.75
CA VAL A 187 14.44 3.50 -8.32
C VAL A 187 14.88 2.18 -7.67
N MET A 188 14.08 1.60 -6.77
CA MET A 188 14.44 0.34 -6.12
C MET A 188 14.41 -0.85 -7.09
N SER A 189 13.47 -0.92 -8.02
CA SER A 189 13.43 -1.94 -9.08
C SER A 189 14.65 -1.82 -10.00
N GLN A 190 15.09 -0.60 -10.32
CA GLN A 190 16.33 -0.38 -11.07
C GLN A 190 17.58 -0.76 -10.26
N LEU A 191 17.62 -0.48 -8.95
CA LEU A 191 18.69 -0.95 -8.05
C LEU A 191 18.79 -2.47 -8.08
N VAL A 192 17.67 -3.17 -7.88
CA VAL A 192 17.64 -4.64 -7.94
C VAL A 192 18.07 -5.13 -9.32
N ARG A 193 17.60 -4.52 -10.42
CA ARG A 193 18.00 -4.87 -11.79
C ARG A 193 19.51 -4.75 -12.02
N SER A 194 20.16 -3.71 -11.49
CA SER A 194 21.60 -3.46 -11.68
C SER A 194 22.51 -4.21 -10.69
N TYR A 195 22.03 -4.50 -9.49
CA TYR A 195 22.88 -4.92 -8.36
C TYR A 195 22.50 -6.25 -7.70
N ARG A 196 21.41 -6.93 -8.14
CA ARG A 196 20.95 -8.20 -7.55
C ARG A 196 22.05 -9.26 -7.46
N GLU A 197 22.69 -9.56 -8.58
CA GLU A 197 23.68 -10.65 -8.67
C GLU A 197 24.98 -10.29 -7.95
N SER A 198 25.50 -9.09 -8.21
CA SER A 198 26.82 -8.66 -7.74
C SER A 198 26.86 -8.15 -6.29
N HIS A 199 25.75 -7.65 -5.74
CA HIS A 199 25.73 -6.97 -4.44
C HIS A 199 24.64 -7.49 -3.49
N LEU A 200 23.46 -7.88 -3.96
CA LEU A 200 22.38 -8.37 -3.07
C LEU A 200 22.51 -9.89 -2.78
N GLY A 201 23.52 -10.56 -3.35
CA GLY A 201 23.69 -12.01 -3.25
C GLY A 201 22.53 -12.77 -3.88
N ASN A 202 22.10 -12.33 -5.07
CA ASN A 202 20.98 -12.85 -5.85
C ASN A 202 19.58 -12.72 -5.19
N ARG A 203 19.46 -12.02 -4.05
CA ARG A 203 18.18 -11.85 -3.34
C ARG A 203 17.24 -10.88 -4.05
N MET A 204 15.94 -11.18 -3.97
CA MET A 204 14.84 -10.31 -4.40
C MET A 204 14.22 -9.63 -3.17
N PRO A 205 14.47 -8.33 -2.91
CA PRO A 205 13.89 -7.64 -1.78
C PRO A 205 12.47 -7.14 -2.06
N ALA A 206 11.65 -7.02 -1.01
CA ALA A 206 10.36 -6.33 -1.05
C ALA A 206 10.49 -4.94 -0.40
N TYR A 207 9.96 -3.90 -1.05
CA TYR A 207 10.08 -2.51 -0.61
C TYR A 207 8.71 -1.86 -0.33
N ASP A 208 8.60 -1.12 0.77
CA ASP A 208 7.36 -0.42 1.14
C ASP A 208 7.08 0.82 0.24
N GLY A 209 8.13 1.39 -0.36
CA GLY A 209 8.08 2.61 -1.18
C GLY A 209 8.44 3.89 -0.42
N ARG A 210 8.97 3.80 0.81
CA ARG A 210 9.41 4.93 1.64
C ARG A 210 10.79 4.73 2.26
N LYS A 211 10.92 3.74 3.14
CA LYS A 211 12.08 3.60 4.05
C LYS A 211 12.39 2.16 4.46
N SER A 212 11.54 1.17 4.19
CA SER A 212 11.72 -0.19 4.73
C SER A 212 11.75 -1.25 3.63
N LEU A 213 12.82 -2.02 3.64
CA LEU A 213 13.18 -3.05 2.67
C LEU A 213 13.34 -4.40 3.39
N TYR A 214 12.82 -5.47 2.80
CA TYR A 214 12.76 -6.79 3.44
C TYR A 214 13.33 -7.88 2.54
N THR A 215 14.15 -8.78 3.09
CA THR A 215 14.70 -9.96 2.37
C THR A 215 14.49 -11.26 3.13
N ALA A 216 14.36 -12.36 2.38
CA ALA A 216 14.54 -13.70 2.92
C ALA A 216 16.05 -14.01 2.99
N GLY A 217 16.60 -14.11 4.21
CA GLY A 217 18.05 -14.16 4.43
C GLY A 217 18.75 -12.79 4.33
N ALA A 218 19.84 -12.62 5.07
CA ALA A 218 20.60 -11.37 5.14
C ALA A 218 21.34 -11.03 3.84
N LEU A 219 21.33 -9.75 3.45
CA LEU A 219 22.21 -9.19 2.42
C LEU A 219 23.69 -9.36 2.83
N PRO A 220 24.64 -9.46 1.88
CA PRO A 220 26.07 -9.68 2.16
C PRO A 220 26.80 -8.38 2.59
N PHE A 221 26.12 -7.50 3.32
CA PHE A 221 26.63 -6.26 3.90
C PHE A 221 25.69 -5.78 5.01
N GLU A 222 26.24 -5.09 6.02
CA GLU A 222 25.43 -4.41 7.05
C GLU A 222 24.96 -3.03 6.57
N ALA A 223 25.79 -2.28 5.85
CA ALA A 223 25.42 -1.02 5.22
C ALA A 223 26.13 -0.89 3.86
N LYS A 224 25.42 -0.40 2.84
CA LYS A 224 26.01 -0.08 1.53
C LYS A 224 25.25 1.01 0.80
N GLU A 225 25.98 1.85 0.08
CA GLU A 225 25.43 2.88 -0.80
C GLU A 225 25.48 2.42 -2.27
N PHE A 226 24.46 2.80 -3.02
CA PHE A 226 24.26 2.44 -4.42
C PHE A 226 23.99 3.68 -5.26
N VAL A 227 24.65 3.79 -6.41
CA VAL A 227 24.40 4.85 -7.39
C VAL A 227 23.42 4.33 -8.42
N VAL A 228 22.13 4.66 -8.25
CA VAL A 228 21.07 4.25 -9.16
C VAL A 228 20.82 5.34 -10.18
N LYS A 229 21.16 5.08 -11.43
CA LYS A 229 20.68 5.90 -12.55
C LYS A 229 19.30 5.42 -12.97
N LEU A 230 18.28 6.22 -12.66
CA LEU A 230 16.97 6.07 -13.29
C LEU A 230 16.95 6.96 -14.53
N ALA A 231 16.83 6.38 -15.70
CA ALA A 231 16.44 7.13 -16.89
C ALA A 231 15.07 7.76 -16.59
N GLU A 232 14.99 9.08 -16.44
CA GLU A 232 13.68 9.71 -16.33
C GLU A 232 12.97 9.48 -17.66
N LYS A 233 11.81 8.81 -17.62
CA LYS A 233 10.85 8.77 -18.73
C LYS A 233 10.16 10.14 -18.81
N ASN A 234 11.00 11.14 -19.02
CA ASN A 234 10.70 12.55 -19.13
C ASN A 234 9.86 12.77 -20.41
N ASP A 235 8.91 13.70 -20.44
CA ASP A 235 8.80 14.96 -19.70
C ASP A 235 10.02 15.93 -19.82
N PRO A 236 10.77 16.02 -20.95
CA PRO A 236 12.13 16.62 -21.00
C PRO A 236 12.11 18.14 -20.88
N ALA A 237 12.18 18.60 -19.63
CA ALA A 237 11.96 19.98 -19.24
C ALA A 237 13.20 20.89 -19.28
N SER A 238 14.30 20.49 -19.92
CA SER A 238 15.53 21.31 -19.92
C SER A 238 16.47 21.00 -21.10
N SER A 239 16.65 22.03 -21.95
CA SER A 239 17.82 22.31 -22.81
C SER A 239 18.34 21.21 -23.75
N SER A 240 17.91 21.31 -25.02
CA SER A 240 18.81 21.29 -26.20
C SER A 240 19.83 20.15 -26.34
N SER A 241 19.41 18.90 -26.17
CA SER A 241 20.00 17.73 -26.84
C SER A 241 19.07 16.53 -26.74
N SER A 242 19.22 15.56 -27.63
CA SER A 242 18.51 14.27 -27.63
C SER A 242 19.08 13.29 -26.57
N VAL A 243 19.36 13.80 -25.37
CA VAL A 243 19.95 13.05 -24.25
C VAL A 243 18.87 12.72 -23.23
N ILE A 244 18.65 11.42 -23.02
CA ILE A 244 17.84 10.91 -21.90
C ILE A 244 18.44 11.46 -20.61
N LYS A 245 17.66 12.22 -19.83
CA LYS A 245 18.11 12.70 -18.53
C LYS A 245 18.08 11.56 -17.54
N GLU A 246 19.23 10.88 -17.42
CA GLU A 246 19.51 9.97 -16.32
C GLU A 246 19.53 10.77 -15.01
N ARG A 247 18.49 10.62 -14.19
CA ARG A 247 18.52 11.15 -12.83
C ARG A 247 19.22 10.15 -11.94
N GLN A 248 20.37 10.58 -11.42
CA GLN A 248 21.10 9.83 -10.43
C GLN A 248 20.43 9.97 -9.06
N PHE A 249 20.26 8.82 -8.39
CA PHE A 249 19.85 8.71 -7.01
C PHE A 249 20.92 7.94 -6.25
N ASN A 250 21.34 8.46 -5.10
CA ASN A 250 22.17 7.72 -4.15
C ASN A 250 21.21 7.03 -3.17
N VAL A 251 21.29 5.71 -3.09
CA VAL A 251 20.43 4.87 -2.25
C VAL A 251 21.27 4.17 -1.21
N THR A 252 21.07 4.51 0.06
CA THR A 252 21.76 3.91 1.21
C THR A 252 20.85 2.84 1.80
N ILE A 253 21.32 1.59 1.86
CA ILE A 253 20.62 0.46 2.48
C ILE A 253 21.41 0.05 3.72
N LYS A 254 20.77 0.05 4.89
CA LYS A 254 21.39 -0.31 6.19
C LYS A 254 20.54 -1.35 6.92
N TYR A 255 21.17 -2.35 7.52
CA TYR A 255 20.53 -3.36 8.36
C TYR A 255 19.91 -2.71 9.60
N ALA A 256 18.66 -3.06 9.88
CA ALA A 256 17.90 -2.56 11.03
C ALA A 256 17.62 -3.68 12.04
N SER A 257 17.03 -4.80 11.60
CA SER A 257 16.64 -5.90 12.49
C SER A 257 16.42 -7.23 11.75
N LYS A 258 16.56 -8.33 12.49
CA LYS A 258 15.97 -9.63 12.13
C LYS A 258 14.54 -9.67 12.68
N VAL A 259 13.60 -10.06 11.84
CA VAL A 259 12.17 -10.15 12.15
C VAL A 259 11.86 -11.59 12.53
N ASP A 260 11.30 -11.79 13.72
CA ASP A 260 10.96 -13.13 14.17
C ASP A 260 9.69 -13.67 13.49
N THR A 261 9.80 -14.90 12.97
CA THR A 261 8.70 -15.67 12.40
C THR A 261 8.22 -16.78 13.36
N HIS A 262 8.95 -17.07 14.44
CA HIS A 262 8.53 -18.00 15.49
C HIS A 262 7.31 -17.47 16.25
N HIS A 263 7.32 -16.21 16.69
CA HIS A 263 6.17 -15.50 17.27
C HIS A 263 4.90 -15.61 16.41
N LEU A 264 5.03 -15.54 15.08
CA LEU A 264 3.90 -15.76 14.16
C LEU A 264 3.35 -17.20 14.23
N LYS A 265 4.21 -18.23 14.36
CA LYS A 265 3.77 -19.63 14.54
C LYS A 265 3.12 -19.86 15.91
N GLU A 266 3.67 -19.28 16.98
CA GLU A 266 3.11 -19.36 18.34
C GLU A 266 1.74 -18.69 18.41
N PHE A 267 1.57 -17.54 17.76
CA PHE A 267 0.29 -16.85 17.65
C PHE A 267 -0.72 -17.64 16.80
N LEU A 268 -0.34 -18.12 15.60
CA LEU A 268 -1.25 -18.87 14.72
C LEU A 268 -1.65 -20.25 15.28
N SER A 269 -0.81 -20.85 16.13
CA SER A 269 -1.15 -22.07 16.89
C SER A 269 -1.93 -21.81 18.19
N GLY A 270 -2.19 -20.54 18.53
CA GLY A 270 -2.95 -20.14 19.72
C GLY A 270 -2.20 -20.28 21.04
N ARG A 271 -0.88 -20.58 21.01
CA ARG A 271 -0.02 -20.63 22.21
C ARG A 271 0.28 -19.23 22.74
N GLN A 272 0.45 -18.27 21.84
CA GLN A 272 0.65 -16.85 22.16
C GLN A 272 -0.59 -16.01 21.77
N LYS A 273 -0.88 -14.94 22.51
CA LYS A 273 -2.15 -14.17 22.41
C LYS A 273 -2.00 -12.79 21.78
N ASP A 274 -0.86 -12.15 21.97
CA ASP A 274 -0.49 -10.90 21.34
C ASP A 274 -0.21 -11.10 19.85
N VAL A 275 -0.72 -10.17 19.02
CA VAL A 275 -0.69 -10.29 17.56
C VAL A 275 0.66 -9.76 17.04
N PRO A 276 1.45 -10.56 16.29
CA PRO A 276 2.67 -10.11 15.60
C PRO A 276 2.32 -9.26 14.37
N GLN A 277 1.78 -8.08 14.65
CA GLN A 277 1.23 -7.15 13.65
C GLN A 277 2.30 -6.68 12.65
N GLU A 278 3.56 -6.56 13.10
CA GLU A 278 4.70 -6.20 12.26
C GLU A 278 5.02 -7.31 11.26
N THR A 279 5.22 -8.55 11.71
CA THR A 279 5.48 -9.70 10.83
C THR A 279 4.34 -9.92 9.82
N ILE A 280 3.08 -9.73 10.23
CA ILE A 280 1.92 -9.81 9.32
C ILE A 280 1.94 -8.65 8.29
N GLN A 281 2.29 -7.43 8.71
CA GLN A 281 2.41 -6.28 7.80
C GLN A 281 3.57 -6.46 6.80
N ILE A 282 4.68 -7.05 7.21
CA ILE A 282 5.83 -7.34 6.35
C ILE A 282 5.44 -8.36 5.28
N LEU A 283 4.71 -9.42 5.64
CA LEU A 283 4.17 -10.39 4.69
C LEU A 283 3.12 -9.77 3.74
N ASP A 284 2.28 -8.82 4.20
CA ASP A 284 1.40 -8.04 3.31
C ASP A 284 2.22 -7.18 2.32
N ILE A 285 3.31 -6.54 2.75
CA ILE A 285 4.22 -5.78 1.88
C ILE A 285 4.89 -6.69 0.84
N VAL A 286 5.37 -7.87 1.23
CA VAL A 286 5.98 -8.86 0.32
C VAL A 286 4.98 -9.33 -0.74
N LEU A 287 3.80 -9.79 -0.32
CA LEU A 287 2.75 -10.26 -1.24
C LEU A 287 2.20 -9.15 -2.15
N ARG A 288 2.42 -7.87 -1.79
CA ARG A 288 1.99 -6.71 -2.57
C ARG A 288 3.11 -6.08 -3.39
N ALA A 289 4.36 -6.55 -3.30
CA ALA A 289 5.51 -5.94 -3.96
C ALA A 289 5.35 -5.89 -5.49
N SER A 290 5.23 -7.04 -6.16
CA SER A 290 5.08 -7.11 -7.63
C SER A 290 3.74 -6.57 -8.14
N PRO A 291 2.57 -6.81 -7.49
CA PRO A 291 1.33 -6.14 -7.86
C PRO A 291 1.40 -4.61 -7.83
N SER A 292 2.13 -4.02 -6.87
CA SER A 292 2.29 -2.55 -6.75
C SER A 292 3.22 -1.93 -7.81
N GLU A 293 4.04 -2.74 -8.47
CA GLU A 293 4.90 -2.35 -9.59
C GLU A 293 4.14 -2.41 -10.91
N LYS A 294 3.36 -3.49 -11.12
CA LYS A 294 2.62 -3.77 -12.35
C LYS A 294 1.30 -3.01 -12.47
N TYR A 295 0.60 -2.75 -11.37
CA TYR A 295 -0.80 -2.32 -11.39
C TYR A 295 -1.06 -1.01 -10.64
N VAL A 296 -2.15 -0.33 -11.01
CA VAL A 296 -2.64 0.86 -10.33
C VAL A 296 -3.07 0.50 -8.90
N THR A 297 -2.31 0.95 -7.91
CA THR A 297 -2.59 0.66 -6.50
C THR A 297 -3.44 1.76 -5.88
N ALA A 298 -4.62 1.42 -5.36
CA ALA A 298 -5.44 2.30 -4.55
C ALA A 298 -5.83 1.61 -3.23
N GLY A 299 -5.31 2.10 -2.10
CA GLY A 299 -5.51 1.51 -0.78
C GLY A 299 -4.90 0.10 -0.67
N ARG A 300 -5.78 -0.92 -0.72
CA ARG A 300 -5.43 -2.36 -0.73
C ARG A 300 -5.87 -3.09 -2.01
N SER A 301 -6.34 -2.36 -3.02
CA SER A 301 -6.76 -2.93 -4.31
C SER A 301 -5.81 -2.54 -5.44
N PHE A 302 -5.71 -3.42 -6.44
CA PHE A 302 -4.89 -3.29 -7.64
C PHE A 302 -5.78 -3.30 -8.88
N PHE A 303 -5.57 -2.37 -9.81
CA PHE A 303 -6.38 -2.20 -11.02
C PHE A 303 -5.50 -2.13 -12.27
N SER A 304 -5.97 -2.69 -13.37
CA SER A 304 -5.35 -2.53 -14.70
C SER A 304 -6.34 -2.90 -15.79
N LEU A 305 -6.07 -2.48 -17.02
CA LEU A 305 -6.79 -2.92 -18.21
C LEU A 305 -6.56 -4.43 -18.49
N ASP A 306 -5.44 -4.99 -18.03
CA ASP A 306 -5.12 -6.43 -18.15
C ASP A 306 -5.92 -7.31 -17.17
N LEU A 307 -6.55 -6.72 -16.14
CA LEU A 307 -7.27 -7.44 -15.07
C LEU A 307 -8.77 -7.64 -15.40
N GLY A 308 -9.16 -7.45 -16.65
CA GLY A 308 -10.50 -7.69 -17.17
C GLY A 308 -11.11 -6.47 -17.87
N PRO A 309 -12.31 -6.60 -18.46
CA PRO A 309 -12.90 -5.55 -19.27
C PRO A 309 -13.13 -4.26 -18.47
N LYS A 310 -12.64 -3.15 -19.03
CA LYS A 310 -13.09 -1.80 -18.67
C LYS A 310 -14.51 -1.55 -19.19
N GLY A 311 -15.14 -0.46 -18.76
CA GLY A 311 -16.37 0.04 -19.38
C GLY A 311 -16.67 1.48 -18.99
N GLU A 312 -17.41 2.18 -19.85
CA GLU A 312 -17.77 3.58 -19.63
C GLU A 312 -18.72 3.75 -18.43
N LEU A 313 -18.52 4.83 -17.68
CA LEU A 313 -19.46 5.34 -16.67
C LEU A 313 -20.12 6.66 -17.13
N GLY A 314 -19.84 7.08 -18.37
CA GLY A 314 -20.24 8.38 -18.93
C GLY A 314 -19.33 9.53 -18.50
N ASN A 315 -19.59 10.73 -19.04
CA ASN A 315 -18.96 11.99 -18.63
C ASN A 315 -17.41 12.00 -18.63
N GLY A 316 -16.77 11.23 -19.54
CA GLY A 316 -15.31 11.11 -19.61
C GLY A 316 -14.68 10.28 -18.47
N VAL A 317 -15.46 9.38 -17.88
CA VAL A 317 -15.05 8.48 -16.79
C VAL A 317 -15.36 7.03 -17.20
N GLU A 318 -14.44 6.12 -16.90
CA GLU A 318 -14.58 4.68 -17.12
C GLU A 318 -14.26 3.90 -15.83
N TYR A 319 -14.76 2.68 -15.69
CA TYR A 319 -14.31 1.78 -14.63
C TYR A 319 -13.23 0.84 -15.16
N TRP A 320 -12.19 0.60 -14.35
CA TRP A 320 -11.25 -0.50 -14.56
C TRP A 320 -11.52 -1.61 -13.54
N ARG A 321 -11.30 -2.86 -13.96
CA ARG A 321 -11.33 -4.02 -13.06
C ARG A 321 -10.00 -4.19 -12.34
N GLY A 322 -10.05 -5.03 -11.32
CA GLY A 322 -8.98 -5.23 -10.38
C GLY A 322 -9.38 -6.21 -9.28
N TYR A 323 -8.55 -6.29 -8.26
CA TYR A 323 -8.81 -7.11 -7.07
C TYR A 323 -8.37 -6.40 -5.80
N TYR A 324 -9.13 -6.61 -4.73
CA TYR A 324 -8.71 -6.34 -3.36
C TYR A 324 -7.77 -7.45 -2.89
N GLN A 325 -6.75 -7.11 -2.10
CA GLN A 325 -5.83 -8.08 -1.49
C GLN A 325 -5.53 -7.67 -0.04
N SER A 326 -5.65 -8.61 0.91
CA SER A 326 -5.05 -8.43 2.24
C SER A 326 -4.74 -9.75 2.93
N LEU A 327 -3.59 -9.81 3.59
CA LEU A 327 -3.25 -10.91 4.47
C LEU A 327 -3.99 -10.80 5.83
N ARG A 328 -4.52 -11.91 6.34
CA ARG A 328 -5.32 -11.98 7.58
C ARG A 328 -4.92 -13.19 8.43
N PRO A 329 -4.67 -13.05 9.74
CA PRO A 329 -4.65 -14.21 10.63
C PRO A 329 -6.07 -14.76 10.82
N THR A 330 -6.19 -16.09 10.89
CA THR A 330 -7.46 -16.80 11.12
C THR A 330 -7.24 -17.99 12.06
N GLN A 331 -8.32 -18.61 12.53
CA GLN A 331 -8.24 -19.84 13.34
C GLN A 331 -7.78 -21.08 12.54
N MET A 332 -7.61 -20.96 11.21
CA MET A 332 -7.05 -22.00 10.34
C MET A 332 -5.60 -21.69 9.91
N GLY A 333 -4.96 -20.70 10.54
CA GLY A 333 -3.66 -20.17 10.12
C GLY A 333 -3.77 -18.86 9.34
N LEU A 334 -2.72 -18.52 8.61
CA LEU A 334 -2.64 -17.28 7.85
C LEU A 334 -3.39 -17.41 6.52
N SER A 335 -4.14 -16.39 6.13
CA SER A 335 -4.98 -16.43 4.93
C SER A 335 -4.92 -15.15 4.10
N LEU A 336 -4.78 -15.32 2.79
CA LEU A 336 -4.94 -14.27 1.81
C LEU A 336 -6.43 -14.11 1.48
N ASN A 337 -7.02 -12.99 1.90
CA ASN A 337 -8.32 -12.55 1.43
C ASN A 337 -8.13 -11.80 0.11
N THR A 338 -8.78 -12.29 -0.95
CA THR A 338 -8.76 -11.69 -2.28
C THR A 338 -10.18 -11.58 -2.81
N ASP A 339 -10.58 -10.42 -3.32
CA ASP A 339 -11.93 -10.20 -3.87
C ASP A 339 -11.89 -9.39 -5.16
N VAL A 340 -12.90 -9.51 -6.02
CA VAL A 340 -13.01 -8.71 -7.25
C VAL A 340 -13.33 -7.25 -6.90
N SER A 341 -12.64 -6.31 -7.55
CA SER A 341 -12.82 -4.88 -7.31
C SER A 341 -12.97 -4.15 -8.64
N ALA A 342 -13.77 -3.07 -8.65
CA ALA A 342 -13.80 -2.10 -9.74
C ALA A 342 -13.60 -0.68 -9.18
N ARG A 343 -13.00 0.21 -9.96
CA ARG A 343 -12.79 1.62 -9.58
C ARG A 343 -12.89 2.52 -10.81
N SER A 344 -13.44 3.71 -10.62
CA SER A 344 -13.51 4.76 -11.64
C SER A 344 -12.15 5.41 -11.88
N PHE A 345 -11.81 5.61 -13.15
CA PHE A 345 -10.66 6.34 -13.66
C PHE A 345 -11.13 7.33 -14.74
N TYR A 346 -10.33 8.36 -15.03
CA TYR A 346 -10.60 9.22 -16.17
C TYR A 346 -10.32 8.48 -17.47
N GLU A 347 -11.20 8.64 -18.45
CA GLU A 347 -11.00 8.14 -19.80
C GLU A 347 -9.77 8.85 -20.44
N PRO A 348 -8.86 8.15 -21.12
CA PRO A 348 -7.66 8.74 -21.71
C PRO A 348 -7.96 9.45 -23.04
N ILE A 349 -8.73 10.54 -22.98
CA ILE A 349 -9.25 11.31 -24.12
C ILE A 349 -8.75 12.76 -24.14
N TRP A 350 -8.96 13.47 -25.24
CA TRP A 350 -8.64 14.90 -25.35
C TRP A 350 -9.34 15.73 -24.26
N VAL A 351 -8.68 16.76 -23.74
CA VAL A 351 -9.28 17.65 -22.73
C VAL A 351 -10.53 18.35 -23.27
N THR A 352 -10.55 18.69 -24.57
CA THR A 352 -11.74 19.20 -25.28
C THR A 352 -12.87 18.17 -25.32
N GLU A 353 -12.58 16.92 -25.67
CA GLU A 353 -13.55 15.82 -25.70
C GLU A 353 -14.11 15.50 -24.32
N PHE A 354 -13.26 15.50 -23.28
CA PHE A 354 -13.70 15.38 -21.90
C PHE A 354 -14.66 16.52 -21.52
N VAL A 355 -14.36 17.76 -21.91
CA VAL A 355 -15.25 18.90 -21.65
C VAL A 355 -16.57 18.77 -22.40
N ALA A 356 -16.57 18.27 -23.64
CA ALA A 356 -17.79 17.96 -24.38
C ALA A 356 -18.62 16.87 -23.68
N LYS A 357 -18.01 15.71 -23.38
CA LYS A 357 -18.63 14.57 -22.69
C LYS A 357 -19.16 14.93 -21.30
N HIS A 358 -18.37 15.64 -20.49
CA HIS A 358 -18.67 15.89 -19.07
C HIS A 358 -19.69 17.01 -18.84
N PHE A 359 -19.82 17.96 -19.78
CA PHE A 359 -20.76 19.07 -19.69
C PHE A 359 -21.86 19.05 -20.76
N ASN A 360 -21.94 17.97 -21.57
CA ASN A 360 -22.87 17.80 -22.68
C ASN A 360 -22.82 18.97 -23.70
N LEU A 361 -21.62 19.50 -23.93
CA LEU A 361 -21.39 20.64 -24.82
C LEU A 361 -21.22 20.13 -26.26
N ARG A 362 -22.21 20.41 -27.11
CA ARG A 362 -22.25 19.98 -28.52
C ARG A 362 -21.45 20.89 -29.46
N ASP A 363 -21.14 22.11 -29.04
CA ASP A 363 -20.38 23.11 -29.80
C ASP A 363 -19.28 23.67 -28.90
N LEU A 364 -18.02 23.45 -29.30
CA LEU A 364 -16.82 24.01 -28.67
C LEU A 364 -16.11 25.05 -29.56
N THR A 365 -16.72 25.44 -30.70
CA THR A 365 -16.21 26.52 -31.55
C THR A 365 -16.45 27.90 -30.93
N ARG A 366 -17.46 28.00 -30.06
CA ARG A 366 -17.80 29.23 -29.32
C ARG A 366 -17.06 29.30 -27.97
N PRO A 367 -16.69 30.50 -27.50
CA PRO A 367 -16.20 30.68 -26.13
C PRO A 367 -17.22 30.17 -25.09
N LEU A 368 -16.73 29.48 -24.06
CA LEU A 368 -17.54 29.02 -22.94
C LEU A 368 -18.13 30.20 -22.14
N TYR A 369 -19.42 30.14 -21.81
CA TYR A 369 -20.03 31.04 -20.84
C TYR A 369 -19.34 30.91 -19.47
N ASP A 370 -19.27 32.01 -18.71
CA ASP A 370 -18.56 32.04 -17.42
C ASP A 370 -19.08 31.00 -16.41
N GLN A 371 -20.38 30.70 -16.42
CA GLN A 371 -20.96 29.66 -15.57
C GLN A 371 -20.33 28.28 -15.88
N ASP A 372 -20.23 27.91 -17.14
CA ASP A 372 -19.64 26.63 -17.56
C ASP A 372 -18.12 26.66 -17.39
N ARG A 373 -17.47 27.78 -17.71
CA ARG A 373 -16.03 27.98 -17.48
C ARG A 373 -15.64 27.75 -16.00
N VAL A 374 -16.49 28.15 -15.05
CA VAL A 374 -16.31 27.85 -13.61
C VAL A 374 -16.52 26.37 -13.29
N LYS A 375 -17.53 25.70 -13.89
CA LYS A 375 -17.73 24.24 -13.74
C LYS A 375 -16.54 23.44 -14.30
N VAL A 376 -16.07 23.76 -15.51
CA VAL A 376 -14.92 23.13 -16.16
C VAL A 376 -13.65 23.36 -15.34
N LYS A 377 -13.43 24.59 -14.84
CA LYS A 377 -12.32 24.90 -13.93
C LYS A 377 -12.36 24.09 -12.64
N ARG A 378 -13.55 23.78 -12.11
CA ARG A 378 -13.71 22.90 -10.94
C ARG A 378 -13.43 21.43 -11.27
N ALA A 379 -13.88 20.93 -12.43
CA ALA A 379 -13.70 19.53 -12.83
C ALA A 379 -12.25 19.20 -13.21
N LEU A 380 -11.58 20.07 -13.97
CA LEU A 380 -10.18 19.82 -14.40
C LEU A 380 -9.15 20.08 -13.29
N ARG A 381 -9.46 20.89 -12.27
CA ARG A 381 -8.48 21.25 -11.22
C ARG A 381 -8.00 20.02 -10.45
N GLY A 382 -6.71 19.72 -10.57
CA GLY A 382 -6.05 18.60 -9.93
C GLY A 382 -5.87 17.37 -10.83
N ILE A 383 -6.55 17.30 -11.98
CA ILE A 383 -6.32 16.26 -12.99
C ILE A 383 -4.91 16.40 -13.56
N LYS A 384 -4.30 15.26 -13.91
CA LYS A 384 -3.06 15.21 -14.70
C LYS A 384 -3.41 15.11 -16.19
N VAL A 385 -2.86 16.03 -16.97
CA VAL A 385 -3.00 16.08 -18.43
C VAL A 385 -1.64 15.92 -19.07
N GLU A 386 -1.60 15.47 -20.31
CA GLU A 386 -0.39 15.21 -21.08
C GLU A 386 -0.48 15.85 -22.46
N ILE A 387 0.66 16.31 -22.96
CA ILE A 387 0.79 17.14 -24.15
C ILE A 387 1.12 16.29 -25.38
N SER A 388 0.45 16.56 -26.52
CA SER A 388 0.66 15.82 -27.77
C SER A 388 1.65 16.44 -28.76
N TYR A 389 2.08 17.69 -28.56
CA TYR A 389 2.80 18.48 -29.59
C TYR A 389 4.33 18.39 -29.55
N ARG A 390 4.89 17.47 -28.76
CA ARG A 390 6.33 17.22 -28.69
C ARG A 390 6.56 15.71 -28.77
N ASP A 391 7.76 15.30 -29.17
CA ASP A 391 8.15 13.89 -29.36
C ASP A 391 8.26 13.08 -28.05
N TYR A 392 7.59 13.55 -27.00
CA TYR A 392 7.70 13.06 -25.64
C TYR A 392 6.40 13.26 -24.86
N ALA A 393 6.08 12.28 -24.01
CA ALA A 393 5.04 12.36 -23.00
C ALA A 393 5.39 13.44 -21.97
N LYS A 394 4.74 14.62 -22.00
CA LYS A 394 4.96 15.72 -21.04
C LYS A 394 3.70 15.99 -20.23
N SER A 395 3.77 15.77 -18.91
CA SER A 395 2.62 15.71 -18.01
C SER A 395 2.54 16.87 -17.02
N PHE A 396 1.35 17.42 -16.81
CA PHE A 396 1.11 18.56 -15.93
C PHE A 396 -0.12 18.34 -15.05
N LYS A 397 -0.09 18.84 -13.80
CA LYS A 397 -1.28 18.92 -12.94
C LYS A 397 -2.01 20.24 -13.18
N VAL A 398 -3.25 20.20 -13.66
CA VAL A 398 -4.04 21.41 -13.97
C VAL A 398 -4.37 22.16 -12.68
N THR A 399 -3.92 23.42 -12.58
CA THR A 399 -4.16 24.29 -11.43
C THR A 399 -5.42 25.15 -11.58
N GLY A 400 -5.79 25.47 -12.83
CA GLY A 400 -6.95 26.28 -13.19
C GLY A 400 -7.07 26.47 -14.71
N ILE A 401 -7.91 27.40 -15.13
CA ILE A 401 -8.19 27.73 -16.53
C ILE A 401 -8.18 29.26 -16.67
N SER A 402 -7.75 29.76 -17.83
CA SER A 402 -7.72 31.20 -18.15
C SER A 402 -9.12 31.85 -18.06
N ASN A 403 -9.13 33.17 -17.88
CA ASN A 403 -10.31 34.01 -18.07
C ASN A 403 -10.46 34.50 -19.51
N LEU A 404 -9.43 34.34 -20.34
CA LEU A 404 -9.38 34.82 -21.73
C LEU A 404 -9.25 33.62 -22.69
N PRO A 405 -9.76 33.73 -23.93
CA PRO A 405 -9.49 32.76 -24.99
C PRO A 405 -8.00 32.70 -25.36
N VAL A 406 -7.62 31.68 -26.13
CA VAL A 406 -6.22 31.37 -26.49
C VAL A 406 -5.52 32.54 -27.20
N ASN A 407 -6.26 33.23 -28.08
CA ASN A 407 -5.82 34.40 -28.84
C ASN A 407 -5.66 35.70 -28.03
N LYS A 408 -6.24 35.77 -26.83
CA LYS A 408 -6.15 36.93 -25.92
C LYS A 408 -5.37 36.66 -24.63
N THR A 409 -5.03 35.40 -24.36
CA THR A 409 -4.18 35.03 -23.22
C THR A 409 -2.74 35.36 -23.59
N MET A 410 -2.19 36.43 -23.03
CA MET A 410 -0.80 36.87 -23.25
C MET A 410 0.14 36.30 -22.18
N PHE A 411 1.36 35.96 -22.57
CA PHE A 411 2.47 35.70 -21.65
C PHE A 411 3.77 36.33 -22.18
N THR A 412 4.84 36.29 -21.39
CA THR A 412 6.17 36.81 -21.77
C THR A 412 7.11 35.62 -21.96
N LEU A 413 7.91 35.63 -23.03
CA LEU A 413 8.89 34.58 -23.32
C LEU A 413 10.11 34.66 -22.38
N ASP A 414 10.99 33.66 -22.45
CA ASP A 414 12.18 33.56 -21.59
C ASP A 414 13.17 34.73 -21.76
N ASP A 415 13.08 35.47 -22.87
CA ASP A 415 13.81 36.72 -23.11
C ASP A 415 13.36 37.89 -22.19
N LYS A 416 12.24 37.72 -21.49
CA LYS A 416 11.56 38.69 -20.61
C LYS A 416 11.15 40.01 -21.29
N LYS A 417 11.15 40.06 -22.61
CA LYS A 417 10.87 41.26 -23.43
C LYS A 417 9.70 41.03 -24.38
N THR A 418 9.68 39.88 -25.06
CA THR A 418 8.68 39.58 -26.08
C THR A 418 7.41 39.04 -25.41
N LYS A 419 6.30 39.76 -25.60
CA LYS A 419 4.96 39.32 -25.19
C LYS A 419 4.21 38.77 -26.39
N VAL A 420 3.76 37.53 -26.30
CA VAL A 420 2.98 36.84 -27.34
C VAL A 420 1.67 36.32 -26.75
N SER A 421 0.65 36.16 -27.59
CA SER A 421 -0.51 35.35 -27.21
C SER A 421 -0.14 33.87 -27.21
N VAL A 422 -0.88 33.06 -26.45
CA VAL A 422 -0.72 31.60 -26.47
C VAL A 422 -0.95 31.06 -27.89
N GLU A 423 -1.94 31.60 -28.62
CA GLU A 423 -2.16 31.27 -30.03
C GLU A 423 -0.93 31.57 -30.91
N GLN A 424 -0.39 32.80 -30.85
CA GLN A 424 0.80 33.18 -31.65
C GLN A 424 2.04 32.34 -31.33
N TYR A 425 2.27 32.00 -30.06
CA TYR A 425 3.34 31.09 -29.66
C TYR A 425 3.19 29.71 -30.31
N PHE A 426 2.00 29.12 -30.23
CA PHE A 426 1.73 27.83 -30.83
C PHE A 426 1.74 27.85 -32.36
N LEU A 427 1.35 28.96 -33.00
CA LEU A 427 1.43 29.14 -34.45
C LEU A 427 2.87 29.25 -34.97
N GLY A 428 3.74 29.93 -34.24
CA GLY A 428 5.12 30.22 -34.68
C GLY A 428 6.13 29.11 -34.37
N GLU A 429 5.94 28.37 -33.28
CA GLU A 429 6.94 27.42 -32.77
C GLU A 429 6.61 25.96 -33.10
N ILE A 430 5.35 25.63 -33.43
CA ILE A 430 4.82 24.26 -33.53
C ILE A 430 3.86 24.12 -34.73
N GLN A 431 4.05 23.12 -35.60
CA GLN A 431 3.16 22.92 -36.76
C GLN A 431 1.78 22.34 -36.37
N TYR A 432 0.85 23.22 -35.97
CA TYR A 432 -0.62 23.12 -36.05
C TYR A 432 -1.36 21.81 -35.66
N GLN A 433 -0.76 20.89 -34.91
CA GLN A 433 -1.46 19.77 -34.25
C GLN A 433 -1.25 19.78 -32.73
N ALA A 434 -1.39 20.96 -32.14
CA ALA A 434 -1.26 21.17 -30.70
C ALA A 434 -2.52 20.76 -29.92
N GLY A 435 -2.49 19.55 -29.35
CA GLY A 435 -3.52 19.03 -28.46
C GLY A 435 -3.01 18.73 -27.05
N ILE A 436 -3.96 18.54 -26.13
CA ILE A 436 -3.72 18.12 -24.75
C ILE A 436 -4.77 17.04 -24.42
N TYR A 437 -4.32 15.87 -23.96
CA TYR A 437 -5.18 14.78 -23.50
C TYR A 437 -5.15 14.64 -21.98
N ILE A 438 -6.23 14.13 -21.40
CA ILE A 438 -6.23 13.67 -20.02
C ILE A 438 -5.44 12.37 -19.99
N PHE A 439 -4.33 12.38 -19.26
CA PHE A 439 -3.61 11.14 -19.02
C PHE A 439 -4.24 10.42 -17.83
N ALA A 440 -4.66 9.17 -18.04
CA ALA A 440 -5.23 8.28 -17.03
C ALA A 440 -4.16 7.82 -16.02
N SER A 441 -3.51 8.77 -15.34
CA SER A 441 -2.45 8.49 -14.38
C SER A 441 -3.01 7.77 -13.15
N PRO A 442 -2.51 6.58 -12.76
CA PRO A 442 -2.65 6.02 -11.41
C PRO A 442 -2.46 7.03 -10.25
N SER A 443 -1.73 8.12 -10.50
CA SER A 443 -1.32 9.13 -9.51
C SER A 443 -2.09 10.46 -9.59
N SER A 444 -3.22 10.53 -10.28
CA SER A 444 -4.11 11.71 -10.24
C SER A 444 -5.22 11.63 -9.17
N TRP A 445 -5.36 10.47 -8.51
CA TRP A 445 -6.42 10.16 -7.53
C TRP A 445 -5.92 9.91 -6.09
N ASN A 446 -4.65 10.22 -5.80
CA ASN A 446 -4.01 10.13 -4.48
C ASN A 446 -3.47 11.51 -4.05
#